data_AF-A0A959RQV8-F1
#
_entry.id   AF-A0A959RQV8-F1
#
_cell.length_a   1.000
_cell.length_b   1.000
_cell.length_c   1.000
_cell.angle_alpha   90.00
_cell.angle_beta   90.00
_cell.angle_gamma   90.00
#
_symmetry.space_group_name_H-M   'P 1'
#
loop_
_entity.id
_entity.type
_entity.pdbx_description
1 polymer ?
#
loop_
_entity_poly.entity_id
_entity_poly.type
_entity_poly.pdbx_seq_one_letter_code
_entity_poly.pdbx_strand_id
1 'polypeptide(L)'
;DDGMLLFTDHGIFYEFMPVHEYGKKEPQTISLQQVELGKNYAPIISTNGGLWRYLLGDTIQFTSLQPFRIKVSGRLKHYINAFGEEVIVDNTDKAIALATEKTGAIVNDYTAAPAYFSDATNGAHEWLIEFEKAPGNLEQFTTELDLALKDINSDYEAKRYKNIALRMPVVHAAKKGLFNAWLKAKGKLGGQHKVPRLSNERTIFEEILLMNKNM
;
A
#
# COMPACT_ATOMS: atom_id res chain seq x y z
N ASP A 1 16.50 3.03 18.98
CA ASP A 1 16.67 3.46 17.59
C ASP A 1 15.96 2.54 16.64
N ASP A 2 14.91 3.05 16.00
CA ASP A 2 14.19 2.32 14.96
C ASP A 2 14.92 2.49 13.61
N GLY A 3 15.24 1.38 12.94
CA GLY A 3 15.77 1.38 11.57
C GLY A 3 17.16 0.76 11.40
N MET A 4 17.39 0.20 10.21
CA MET A 4 18.62 -0.43 9.75
C MET A 4 19.63 0.62 9.29
N LEU A 5 20.91 0.44 9.63
CA LEU A 5 22.00 1.30 9.15
C LEU A 5 22.18 1.12 7.64
N LEU A 6 22.18 2.23 6.89
CA LEU A 6 22.45 2.21 5.46
C LEU A 6 23.97 2.25 5.22
N PHE A 7 24.49 1.24 4.52
CA PHE A 7 25.92 1.16 4.23
C PHE A 7 26.27 1.96 2.98
N THR A 8 26.81 3.16 3.16
CA THR A 8 27.16 4.07 2.05
C THR A 8 28.52 3.77 1.42
N ASP A 9 29.41 3.08 2.15
CA ASP A 9 30.84 2.99 1.79
C ASP A 9 31.26 1.56 1.37
N HIS A 10 30.38 0.84 0.68
CA HIS A 10 30.58 -0.59 0.36
C HIS A 10 30.49 -0.90 -1.15
N GLY A 11 30.89 0.04 -2.01
CA GLY A 11 30.88 -0.15 -3.46
C GLY A 11 29.46 -0.23 -4.06
N ILE A 12 28.49 0.37 -3.37
CA ILE A 12 27.10 0.53 -3.81
C ILE A 12 26.84 2.02 -3.97
N PHE A 13 26.44 2.43 -5.17
CA PHE A 13 25.93 3.77 -5.40
C PHE A 13 24.41 3.76 -5.24
N TYR A 14 23.90 4.67 -4.40
CA TYR A 14 22.48 4.80 -4.10
C TYR A 14 21.89 6.06 -4.74
N GLU A 15 20.75 5.86 -5.39
CA GLU A 15 19.82 6.91 -5.78
C GLU A 15 18.49 6.66 -5.05
N PHE A 16 17.79 7.73 -4.68
CA PHE A 16 16.49 7.64 -4.02
C PHE A 16 15.45 8.31 -4.91
N MET A 17 14.51 7.53 -5.45
CA MET A 17 13.40 8.06 -6.22
C MET A 17 12.25 8.40 -5.25
N PRO A 18 11.81 9.66 -5.13
CA PRO A 18 10.57 9.95 -4.41
C PRO A 18 9.42 9.12 -4.98
N VAL A 19 8.56 8.55 -4.14
CA VAL A 19 7.53 7.60 -4.63
C VAL A 19 6.59 8.21 -5.67
N HIS A 20 6.31 9.52 -5.59
CA HIS A 20 5.51 10.24 -6.59
C HIS A 20 6.15 10.34 -7.98
N GLU A 21 7.46 10.09 -8.11
CA GLU A 21 8.14 10.02 -9.41
C GLU A 21 7.90 8.67 -10.12
N TYR A 22 7.46 7.64 -9.39
CA TYR A 22 7.26 6.32 -9.96
C TYR A 22 6.15 6.32 -11.03
N GLY A 23 6.47 5.75 -12.19
CA GLY A 23 5.56 5.69 -13.34
C GLY A 23 5.64 6.89 -14.29
N LYS A 24 6.36 7.96 -13.93
CA LYS A 24 6.63 9.06 -14.88
C LYS A 24 7.55 8.59 -16.00
N LYS A 25 7.43 9.23 -17.18
CA LYS A 25 8.27 8.94 -18.35
C LYS A 25 9.76 9.14 -18.06
N GLU A 26 10.09 10.16 -17.28
CA GLU A 26 11.45 10.55 -16.90
C GLU A 26 11.50 10.80 -15.38
N PRO A 27 11.52 9.73 -14.56
CA PRO A 27 11.46 9.86 -13.11
C PRO A 27 12.74 10.49 -12.58
N GLN A 28 12.58 11.44 -11.66
CA GLN A 28 13.70 12.08 -10.99
C GLN A 28 14.16 11.26 -9.78
N THR A 29 15.47 11.23 -9.59
CA THR A 29 16.10 10.65 -8.40
C THR A 29 16.89 11.72 -7.67
N ILE A 30 17.02 11.55 -6.37
CA ILE A 30 17.79 12.44 -5.50
C ILE A 30 18.92 11.67 -4.83
N SER A 31 19.98 12.40 -4.46
CA SER A 31 21.12 11.85 -3.73
C SER A 31 20.83 11.76 -2.23
N LEU A 32 21.71 11.07 -1.49
CA LEU A 32 21.67 11.01 -0.01
C LEU A 32 21.59 12.39 0.66
N GLN A 33 22.15 13.44 0.04
CA GLN A 33 22.19 14.78 0.64
C GLN A 33 20.83 15.48 0.62
N GLN A 34 19.90 15.00 -0.20
CA GLN A 34 18.61 15.65 -0.45
C GLN A 34 17.44 14.88 0.19
N VAL A 35 17.72 13.73 0.83
CA VAL A 35 16.67 12.92 1.45
C VAL A 35 16.17 13.57 2.74
N GLU A 36 14.90 13.36 3.04
CA GLU A 36 14.24 13.93 4.21
C GLU A 36 13.69 12.82 5.12
N LEU A 37 13.59 13.13 6.42
CA LEU A 37 13.02 12.20 7.39
C LEU A 37 11.54 11.95 7.09
N GLY A 38 11.10 10.70 7.24
CA GLY A 38 9.70 10.30 7.09
C GLY A 38 9.17 10.28 5.65
N LYS A 39 9.89 10.82 4.66
CA LYS A 39 9.48 10.73 3.24
C LYS A 39 9.76 9.34 2.67
N ASN A 40 8.86 8.88 1.80
CA ASN A 40 8.97 7.59 1.13
C ASN A 40 9.83 7.69 -0.13
N TYR A 41 10.82 6.82 -0.25
CA TYR A 41 11.68 6.70 -1.42
C TYR A 41 11.76 5.26 -1.90
N ALA A 42 11.88 5.07 -3.21
CA ALA A 42 12.31 3.80 -3.79
C ALA A 42 13.82 3.82 -4.02
N PRO A 43 14.59 2.93 -3.38
CA PRO A 43 16.02 2.85 -3.63
C PRO A 43 16.32 2.26 -5.01
N ILE A 44 17.23 2.93 -5.70
CA ILE A 44 17.82 2.48 -6.95
C ILE A 44 19.31 2.30 -6.67
N ILE A 45 19.86 1.14 -7.02
CA ILE A 45 21.26 0.81 -6.72
C ILE A 45 22.06 0.50 -7.98
N SER A 46 23.30 0.96 -7.98
CA SER A 46 24.33 0.48 -8.90
C SER A 46 25.44 -0.19 -8.08
N THR A 47 25.85 -1.39 -8.48
CA THR A 47 26.85 -2.18 -7.74
C THR A 47 27.90 -2.73 -8.68
N ASN A 48 29.09 -3.01 -8.14
CA ASN A 48 30.16 -3.69 -8.86
C ASN A 48 29.78 -5.12 -9.30
N GLY A 49 28.71 -5.70 -8.76
CA GLY A 49 28.15 -6.99 -9.15
C GLY A 49 27.31 -6.98 -10.43
N GLY A 50 27.25 -5.85 -11.14
CA GLY A 50 26.56 -5.73 -12.44
C GLY A 50 25.11 -5.24 -12.36
N LEU A 51 24.63 -4.85 -11.16
CA LEU A 51 23.39 -4.08 -11.07
C LEU A 51 23.66 -2.65 -11.51
N TRP A 52 22.92 -2.15 -12.49
CA TRP A 52 23.05 -0.79 -13.01
C TRP A 52 21.70 -0.07 -12.94
N ARG A 53 21.61 0.97 -12.11
CA ARG A 53 20.35 1.67 -11.76
C ARG A 53 19.20 0.70 -11.52
N TYR A 54 19.47 -0.35 -10.75
CA TYR A 54 18.50 -1.39 -10.47
C TYR A 54 17.51 -0.93 -9.39
N LEU A 55 16.23 -0.91 -9.75
CA LEU A 55 15.14 -0.56 -8.85
C LEU A 55 14.78 -1.78 -7.98
N LEU A 56 15.05 -1.69 -6.67
CA LEU A 56 14.80 -2.80 -5.73
C LEU A 56 13.31 -3.17 -5.62
N GLY A 57 12.43 -2.19 -5.84
CA GLY A 57 10.98 -2.35 -5.76
C GLY A 57 10.41 -2.24 -4.35
N ASP A 58 11.25 -1.99 -3.34
CA ASP A 58 10.83 -1.60 -1.99
C ASP A 58 10.68 -0.08 -1.88
N THR A 59 9.87 0.37 -0.93
CA THR A 59 9.88 1.76 -0.45
C THR A 59 10.51 1.81 0.94
N ILE A 60 11.27 2.86 1.21
CA ILE A 60 11.94 3.09 2.50
C ILE A 60 11.63 4.49 3.01
N GLN A 61 11.81 4.68 4.32
CA GLN A 61 11.84 5.99 4.97
C GLN A 61 13.12 6.13 5.78
N PHE A 62 13.71 7.32 5.76
CA PHE A 62 14.83 7.65 6.66
C PHE A 62 14.29 7.93 8.06
N THR A 63 14.86 7.25 9.05
CA THR A 63 14.60 7.46 10.49
C THR A 63 15.69 8.28 11.15
N SER A 64 16.87 8.37 10.53
CA SER A 64 17.99 9.23 10.90
C SER A 64 18.79 9.60 9.66
N LEU A 65 19.32 10.82 9.62
CA LEU A 65 20.22 11.29 8.55
C LEU A 65 21.70 11.23 8.95
N GLN A 66 22.01 11.12 10.26
CA GLN A 66 23.38 11.03 10.77
C GLN A 66 23.45 10.11 12.02
N PRO A 67 23.90 8.85 11.87
CA PRO A 67 24.14 8.16 10.60
C PRO A 67 22.82 7.91 9.85
N PHE A 68 22.91 7.66 8.53
CA PHE A 68 21.73 7.30 7.75
C PHE A 68 21.13 5.97 8.21
N ARG A 69 19.91 6.01 8.74
CA ARG A 69 19.13 4.81 9.09
C ARG A 69 17.82 4.81 8.33
N ILE A 70 17.42 3.62 7.89
CA ILE A 70 16.24 3.43 7.07
C ILE A 70 15.35 2.35 7.66
N LYS A 71 14.05 2.47 7.43
CA LYS A 71 13.08 1.38 7.62
C LYS A 71 12.40 1.10 6.29
N VAL A 72 12.07 -0.17 6.02
CA VAL A 72 11.24 -0.53 4.86
C VAL A 72 9.81 -0.10 5.18
N SER A 73 9.23 0.74 4.32
CA SER A 73 7.85 1.23 4.45
C SER A 73 6.88 0.49 3.54
N GLY A 74 7.34 -0.34 2.60
CA GLY A 74 6.45 -1.10 1.74
C GLY A 74 7.08 -1.51 0.41
N ARG A 75 6.22 -1.68 -0.61
CA ARG A 75 6.59 -2.09 -1.96
C ARG A 75 6.11 -1.05 -2.96
N LEU A 76 6.97 -0.68 -3.88
CA LEU A 76 6.72 0.36 -4.88
C LEU A 76 5.56 0.03 -5.84
N LYS A 77 5.24 -1.25 -6.02
CA LYS A 77 4.13 -1.71 -6.86
C LYS A 77 2.81 -1.87 -6.10
N HIS A 78 2.82 -1.76 -4.78
CA HIS A 78 1.64 -1.95 -3.94
C HIS A 78 1.28 -0.65 -3.24
N TYR A 79 0.61 0.22 -3.98
CA TYR A 79 0.10 1.50 -3.51
C TYR A 79 -1.18 1.87 -4.27
N ILE A 80 -1.93 2.83 -3.73
CA ILE A 80 -3.04 3.49 -4.41
C ILE A 80 -2.71 4.98 -4.46
N ASN A 81 -2.62 5.52 -5.67
CA ASN A 81 -2.45 6.94 -5.94
C ASN A 81 -3.27 7.34 -7.18
N ALA A 82 -4.57 7.04 -7.16
CA ALA A 82 -5.47 7.35 -8.26
C ALA A 82 -6.00 8.80 -8.20
N PHE A 83 -5.97 9.40 -7.01
CA PHE A 83 -6.52 10.72 -6.73
C PHE A 83 -5.50 11.67 -6.07
N GLY A 84 -4.24 11.24 -5.92
CA GLY A 84 -3.17 12.01 -5.28
C GLY A 84 -3.01 11.72 -3.79
N GLU A 85 -3.41 10.55 -3.30
CA GLU A 85 -3.45 10.16 -1.88
C GLU A 85 -2.22 9.37 -1.40
N GLU A 86 -1.40 8.85 -2.31
CA GLU A 86 -0.14 8.14 -2.00
C GLU A 86 -0.24 7.05 -0.92
N VAL A 87 -1.34 6.29 -0.87
CA VAL A 87 -1.56 5.26 0.14
C VAL A 87 -0.70 4.03 -0.14
N ILE A 88 0.15 3.66 0.83
CA ILE A 88 1.05 2.49 0.76
C ILE A 88 0.60 1.38 1.71
N VAL A 89 1.14 0.16 1.53
CA VAL A 89 0.77 -1.02 2.34
C VAL A 89 0.90 -0.76 3.85
N ASP A 90 1.98 -0.12 4.30
CA ASP A 90 2.17 0.21 5.73
C ASP A 90 1.06 1.11 6.30
N ASN A 91 0.53 2.05 5.51
CA ASN A 91 -0.64 2.84 5.95
C ASN A 91 -1.84 1.93 6.17
N THR A 92 -2.10 1.04 5.22
CA THR A 92 -3.27 0.16 5.24
C THR A 92 -3.19 -0.92 6.30
N ASP A 93 -2.02 -1.50 6.54
CA ASP A 93 -1.79 -2.47 7.62
C ASP A 93 -2.03 -1.84 9.00
N LYS A 94 -1.49 -0.63 9.22
CA LYS A 94 -1.73 0.12 10.47
C LYS A 94 -3.18 0.52 10.63
N ALA A 95 -3.83 1.00 9.56
CA ALA A 95 -5.22 1.39 9.61
C ALA A 95 -6.16 0.21 9.89
N ILE A 96 -5.89 -0.95 9.28
CA ILE A 96 -6.60 -2.19 9.58
C ILE A 96 -6.38 -2.60 11.04
N ALA A 97 -5.14 -2.54 11.55
CA ALA A 97 -4.85 -2.89 12.94
C ALA A 97 -5.64 -2.03 13.94
N LEU A 98 -5.71 -0.72 13.71
CA LEU A 98 -6.50 0.20 14.53
C LEU A 98 -8.01 -0.08 14.41
N ALA A 99 -8.51 -0.35 13.20
CA ALA A 99 -9.91 -0.70 12.98
C ALA A 99 -10.29 -2.04 13.66
N THR A 100 -9.41 -3.04 13.61
CA THR A 100 -9.63 -4.33 14.28
C THR A 100 -9.62 -4.19 15.80
N GLU A 101 -8.75 -3.35 16.36
CA GLU A 101 -8.71 -3.07 17.81
C GLU A 101 -10.04 -2.51 18.30
N LYS A 102 -10.61 -1.54 17.57
CA LYS A 102 -11.86 -0.89 17.97
C LYS A 102 -13.12 -1.73 17.74
N THR A 103 -13.10 -2.64 16.77
CA THR A 103 -14.28 -3.43 16.40
C THR A 103 -14.25 -4.87 16.90
N GLY A 104 -13.10 -5.32 17.42
CA GLY A 104 -12.87 -6.70 17.84
C GLY A 104 -12.86 -7.72 16.69
N ALA A 105 -12.72 -7.24 15.44
CA ALA A 105 -12.54 -8.07 14.26
C ALA A 105 -11.12 -8.64 14.20
N ILE A 106 -10.93 -9.70 13.42
CA ILE A 106 -9.62 -10.26 13.10
C ILE A 106 -9.55 -10.43 11.59
N VAL A 107 -8.58 -9.79 10.95
CA VAL A 107 -8.39 -9.81 9.49
C VAL A 107 -7.29 -10.82 9.13
N ASN A 108 -7.59 -11.70 8.18
CA ASN A 108 -6.63 -12.67 7.63
C ASN A 108 -5.84 -12.08 6.46
N ASP A 109 -6.55 -11.53 5.47
CA ASP A 109 -5.94 -10.96 4.27
C ASP A 109 -6.88 -9.93 3.63
N TYR A 110 -6.35 -9.10 2.74
CA TYR A 110 -7.12 -8.07 2.06
C TYR A 110 -6.52 -7.69 0.71
N THR A 111 -7.36 -7.12 -0.14
CA THR A 111 -6.94 -6.38 -1.33
C THR A 111 -7.80 -5.12 -1.48
N ALA A 112 -7.23 -4.06 -2.02
CA ALA A 112 -7.93 -2.81 -2.28
C ALA A 112 -7.47 -2.17 -3.59
N ALA A 113 -8.42 -1.47 -4.22
CA ALA A 113 -8.22 -0.76 -5.47
C ALA A 113 -9.06 0.53 -5.50
N PRO A 114 -8.69 1.53 -6.31
CA PRO A 114 -9.51 2.72 -6.49
C PRO A 114 -10.81 2.36 -7.22
N ALA A 115 -11.94 2.83 -6.74
CA ALA A 115 -13.19 2.91 -7.48
C ALA A 115 -13.26 4.28 -8.15
N TYR A 116 -13.15 4.30 -9.48
CA TYR A 116 -13.12 5.53 -10.26
C TYR A 116 -14.49 6.22 -10.33
N PHE A 117 -14.45 7.50 -10.70
CA PHE A 117 -15.65 8.29 -10.92
C PHE A 117 -16.59 7.61 -11.92
N SER A 118 -17.88 7.67 -11.62
CA SER A 118 -18.96 7.47 -12.59
C SER A 118 -19.76 8.75 -12.68
N ASP A 119 -20.64 8.86 -13.69
CA ASP A 119 -21.52 10.03 -13.86
C ASP A 119 -22.37 10.33 -12.60
N ALA A 120 -22.50 9.37 -11.68
CA ALA A 120 -23.29 9.49 -10.46
C ALA A 120 -22.48 9.53 -9.15
N THR A 121 -21.19 9.17 -9.13
CA THR A 121 -20.45 9.00 -7.86
C THR A 121 -18.99 9.44 -7.91
N ASN A 122 -18.54 10.08 -6.82
CA ASN A 122 -17.14 10.42 -6.59
C ASN A 122 -16.29 9.15 -6.43
N GLY A 123 -14.97 9.30 -6.64
CA GLY A 123 -14.01 8.23 -6.43
C GLY A 123 -14.04 7.68 -5.00
N ALA A 124 -13.66 6.42 -4.81
CA ALA A 124 -13.54 5.81 -3.48
C ALA A 124 -12.36 4.83 -3.47
N HIS A 125 -11.99 4.36 -2.29
CA HIS A 125 -11.26 3.09 -2.18
C HIS A 125 -12.27 1.97 -2.01
N GLU A 126 -12.08 0.87 -2.73
CA GLU A 126 -12.88 -0.33 -2.59
C GLU A 126 -12.01 -1.45 -2.06
N TRP A 127 -12.51 -2.15 -1.04
CA TRP A 127 -11.78 -3.10 -0.25
C TRP A 127 -12.50 -4.44 -0.25
N LEU A 128 -11.72 -5.50 -0.32
CA LEU A 128 -12.19 -6.85 -0.11
C LEU A 128 -11.34 -7.45 1.00
N ILE A 129 -11.99 -7.77 2.13
CA ILE A 129 -11.31 -8.13 3.38
C ILE A 129 -11.80 -9.48 3.85
N GLU A 130 -10.89 -10.45 4.00
CA GLU A 130 -11.20 -11.74 4.59
C GLU A 130 -11.01 -11.65 6.11
N PHE A 131 -12.09 -11.91 6.84
CA PHE A 131 -12.07 -11.91 8.30
C PHE A 131 -11.94 -13.33 8.84
N GLU A 132 -11.04 -13.55 9.80
CA GLU A 132 -11.09 -14.72 10.67
C GLU A 132 -12.27 -14.60 11.65
N LYS A 133 -12.43 -13.40 12.22
CA LYS A 133 -13.56 -13.01 13.06
C LYS A 133 -14.12 -11.71 12.50
N ALA A 134 -15.34 -11.77 11.95
CA ALA A 134 -15.99 -10.59 11.40
C ALA A 134 -16.30 -9.55 12.51
N PRO A 135 -16.30 -8.24 12.20
CA PRO A 135 -16.80 -7.23 13.10
C PRO A 135 -18.30 -7.44 13.36
N GLY A 136 -18.79 -7.02 14.53
CA GLY A 136 -20.23 -7.03 14.82
C GLY A 136 -21.04 -6.10 13.89
N ASN A 137 -20.39 -5.07 13.34
CA ASN A 137 -20.95 -4.16 12.34
C ASN A 137 -19.87 -3.79 11.30
N LEU A 138 -20.11 -4.11 10.03
CA LEU A 138 -19.17 -3.84 8.93
C LEU A 138 -19.07 -2.34 8.59
N GLU A 139 -20.16 -1.58 8.73
CA GLU A 139 -20.18 -0.13 8.52
C GLU A 139 -19.34 0.60 9.58
N GLN A 140 -19.40 0.10 10.83
CA GLN A 140 -18.52 0.59 11.90
C GLN A 140 -17.06 0.31 11.57
N PHE A 141 -16.71 -0.92 11.15
CA PHE A 141 -15.35 -1.23 10.70
C PHE A 141 -14.89 -0.33 9.56
N THR A 142 -15.76 -0.09 8.59
CA THR A 142 -15.49 0.80 7.44
C THR A 142 -15.21 2.24 7.90
N THR A 143 -15.95 2.72 8.89
CA THR A 143 -15.75 4.05 9.48
C THR A 143 -14.43 4.14 10.23
N GLU A 144 -14.10 3.14 11.04
CA GLU A 144 -12.83 3.12 11.77
C GLU A 144 -11.61 2.98 10.84
N LEU A 145 -11.74 2.22 9.74
CA LEU A 145 -10.72 2.13 8.71
C LEU A 145 -10.49 3.49 8.02
N ASP A 146 -11.55 4.20 7.63
CA ASP A 146 -11.46 5.54 7.04
C ASP A 146 -10.81 6.55 7.97
N LEU A 147 -11.20 6.55 9.25
CA LEU A 147 -10.62 7.44 10.27
C LEU A 147 -9.13 7.16 10.49
N ALA A 148 -8.75 5.89 10.59
CA ALA A 148 -7.36 5.51 10.77
C ALA A 148 -6.50 5.87 9.53
N LEU A 149 -7.02 5.68 8.31
CA LEU A 149 -6.32 6.08 7.09
C LEU A 149 -6.11 7.60 7.02
N LYS A 150 -7.09 8.40 7.44
CA LYS A 150 -6.96 9.87 7.53
C LYS A 150 -5.90 10.29 8.53
N ASP A 151 -5.87 9.67 9.71
CA ASP A 151 -4.88 9.97 10.74
C ASP A 151 -3.44 9.61 10.30
N ILE A 152 -3.30 8.49 9.59
CA ILE A 152 -1.99 7.96 9.18
C ILE A 152 -1.44 8.62 7.91
N ASN A 153 -2.30 9.06 7.00
CA ASN A 153 -1.89 9.60 5.70
C ASN A 153 -2.61 10.94 5.41
N SER A 154 -1.84 12.03 5.50
CA SER A 154 -2.32 13.40 5.28
C SER A 154 -2.81 13.66 3.85
N ASP A 155 -2.23 13.00 2.85
CA ASP A 155 -2.70 13.14 1.47
C ASP A 155 -4.07 12.46 1.30
N TYR A 156 -4.25 11.27 1.87
CA TYR A 156 -5.56 10.61 1.95
C TYR A 156 -6.58 11.48 2.70
N GLU A 157 -6.22 12.05 3.85
CA GLU A 157 -7.06 12.99 4.60
C GLU A 157 -7.51 14.16 3.73
N ALA A 158 -6.56 14.81 3.04
CA ALA A 158 -6.84 15.92 2.16
C ALA A 158 -7.80 15.54 1.02
N LYS A 159 -7.66 14.34 0.43
CA LYS A 159 -8.58 13.85 -0.62
C LYS A 159 -9.95 13.45 -0.09
N ARG A 160 -10.04 13.02 1.16
CA ARG A 160 -11.30 12.72 1.85
C ARG A 160 -12.01 13.98 2.38
N TYR A 161 -11.34 15.12 2.44
CA TYR A 161 -11.93 16.37 2.91
C TYR A 161 -13.18 16.75 2.09
N LYS A 162 -14.29 17.02 2.79
CA LYS A 162 -15.62 17.30 2.22
C LYS A 162 -16.17 16.20 1.29
N ASN A 163 -15.57 15.02 1.24
CA ASN A 163 -15.95 13.89 0.38
C ASN A 163 -15.99 14.23 -1.12
N ILE A 164 -15.21 15.22 -1.58
CA ILE A 164 -15.28 15.72 -2.96
C ILE A 164 -14.50 14.80 -3.92
N ALA A 165 -13.21 14.54 -3.63
CA ALA A 165 -12.37 13.69 -4.48
C ALA A 165 -12.55 12.22 -4.14
N LEU A 166 -12.48 11.89 -2.85
CA LEU A 166 -12.74 10.55 -2.32
C LEU A 166 -13.97 10.59 -1.41
N ARG A 167 -14.95 9.71 -1.63
CA ARG A 167 -16.03 9.40 -0.68
C ARG A 167 -15.61 8.29 0.28
N MET A 168 -16.53 7.90 1.18
CA MET A 168 -16.30 6.79 2.11
C MET A 168 -15.83 5.53 1.37
N PRO A 169 -14.85 4.79 1.93
CA PRO A 169 -14.43 3.52 1.37
C PRO A 169 -15.59 2.53 1.34
N VAL A 170 -15.58 1.67 0.34
CA VAL A 170 -16.54 0.57 0.19
C VAL A 170 -15.85 -0.70 0.63
N VAL A 171 -16.32 -1.35 1.69
CA VAL A 171 -15.72 -2.58 2.23
C VAL A 171 -16.65 -3.76 1.98
N HIS A 172 -16.12 -4.78 1.33
CA HIS A 172 -16.76 -6.07 1.14
C HIS A 172 -16.12 -7.11 2.06
N ALA A 173 -16.96 -7.86 2.78
CA ALA A 173 -16.50 -9.05 3.48
C ALA A 173 -16.24 -10.17 2.45
N ALA A 174 -15.01 -10.63 2.38
CA ALA A 174 -14.62 -11.77 1.56
C ALA A 174 -15.04 -13.09 2.21
N LYS A 175 -15.43 -14.06 1.39
CA LYS A 175 -15.70 -15.43 1.83
C LYS A 175 -14.40 -16.09 2.32
N LYS A 176 -14.54 -16.93 3.35
CA LYS A 176 -13.41 -17.65 3.92
C LYS A 176 -12.73 -18.54 2.86
N GLY A 177 -11.41 -18.43 2.74
CA GLY A 177 -10.58 -19.12 1.77
C GLY A 177 -10.54 -18.48 0.39
N LEU A 178 -11.17 -17.32 0.15
CA LEU A 178 -11.23 -16.67 -1.17
C LEU A 178 -9.84 -16.43 -1.76
N PHE A 179 -8.94 -15.80 -1.01
CA PHE A 179 -7.61 -15.44 -1.49
C PHE A 179 -6.76 -16.67 -1.81
N ASN A 180 -6.86 -17.72 -0.97
CA ASN A 180 -6.24 -19.01 -1.23
C ASN A 180 -6.81 -19.67 -2.49
N ALA A 181 -8.12 -19.64 -2.68
CA ALA A 181 -8.77 -20.20 -3.86
C ALA A 181 -8.35 -19.44 -5.14
N TRP A 182 -8.23 -18.13 -5.08
CA TRP A 182 -7.74 -17.32 -6.20
C TRP A 182 -6.27 -17.63 -6.53
N LEU A 183 -5.39 -17.71 -5.53
CA LEU A 183 -3.99 -18.11 -5.73
C LEU A 183 -3.88 -19.51 -6.36
N LYS A 184 -4.76 -20.44 -5.97
CA LYS A 184 -4.87 -21.77 -6.58
C LYS A 184 -5.28 -21.70 -8.05
N ALA A 185 -6.29 -20.91 -8.38
CA ALA A 185 -6.73 -20.72 -9.76
C ALA A 185 -5.61 -20.13 -10.66
N LYS A 186 -4.71 -19.32 -10.08
CA LYS A 186 -3.53 -18.78 -10.78
C LYS A 186 -2.33 -19.72 -10.84
N GLY A 187 -2.42 -20.94 -10.31
CA GLY A 187 -1.27 -21.86 -10.19
C GLY A 187 -0.18 -21.35 -9.25
N LYS A 188 -0.53 -20.44 -8.33
CA LYS A 188 0.38 -19.79 -7.36
C LYS A 188 0.07 -20.19 -5.92
N LEU A 189 -0.63 -21.32 -5.73
CA LEU A 189 -0.89 -21.86 -4.40
C LEU A 189 0.38 -22.54 -3.87
N GLY A 190 0.90 -22.02 -2.76
CA GLY A 190 2.21 -22.42 -2.22
C GLY A 190 3.36 -21.51 -2.70
N GLY A 191 4.42 -21.40 -1.90
CA GLY A 191 5.58 -20.54 -2.16
C GLY A 191 5.48 -19.13 -1.57
N GLN A 192 6.40 -18.22 -1.95
CA GLN A 192 6.45 -16.81 -1.53
C GLN A 192 5.38 -15.90 -2.20
N HIS A 193 4.38 -16.47 -2.88
CA HIS A 193 3.36 -15.68 -3.58
C HIS A 193 2.28 -15.18 -2.61
N LYS A 194 2.04 -13.87 -2.62
CA LYS A 194 0.95 -13.21 -1.89
C LYS A 194 0.02 -12.50 -2.87
N VAL A 195 -1.24 -12.34 -2.46
CA VAL A 195 -2.18 -11.49 -3.19
C VAL A 195 -1.69 -10.04 -3.13
N PRO A 196 -1.69 -9.29 -4.25
CA PRO A 196 -1.42 -7.87 -4.23
C PRO A 196 -2.42 -7.14 -3.33
N ARG A 197 -1.92 -6.55 -2.24
CA ARG A 197 -2.77 -5.84 -1.27
C ARG A 197 -3.32 -4.53 -1.83
N LEU A 198 -2.51 -3.78 -2.57
CA LEU A 198 -2.88 -2.52 -3.17
C LEU A 198 -2.52 -2.51 -4.65
N SER A 199 -3.38 -1.92 -5.47
CA SER A 199 -3.18 -1.76 -6.91
C SER A 199 -3.94 -0.54 -7.41
N ASN A 200 -3.33 0.25 -8.30
CA ASN A 200 -4.04 1.28 -9.05
C ASN A 200 -4.93 0.66 -10.14
N GLU A 201 -4.49 -0.45 -10.75
CA GLU A 201 -5.27 -1.19 -11.72
C GLU A 201 -6.32 -2.06 -11.03
N ARG A 202 -7.55 -2.09 -11.57
CA ARG A 202 -8.66 -2.87 -11.00
C ARG A 202 -8.70 -4.33 -11.46
N THR A 203 -7.90 -4.76 -12.44
CA THR A 203 -8.00 -6.09 -13.05
C THR A 203 -7.96 -7.24 -12.03
N ILE A 204 -7.01 -7.20 -11.08
CA ILE A 204 -6.87 -8.23 -10.03
C ILE A 204 -8.04 -8.13 -9.03
N PHE A 205 -8.41 -6.91 -8.65
CA PHE A 205 -9.49 -6.66 -7.71
C PHE A 205 -10.83 -7.19 -8.25
N GLU A 206 -11.17 -6.87 -9.49
CA GLU A 206 -12.41 -7.32 -10.15
C GLU A 206 -12.46 -8.84 -10.28
N GLU A 207 -11.32 -9.47 -10.59
CA GLU A 207 -11.25 -10.92 -10.69
C GLU A 207 -11.56 -11.60 -9.34
N ILE A 208 -10.94 -11.13 -8.26
CA ILE A 208 -11.16 -11.67 -6.91
C ILE A 208 -12.59 -11.35 -6.45
N LEU A 209 -13.09 -10.14 -6.73
CA LEU A 209 -14.46 -9.73 -6.39
C LEU A 209 -15.51 -10.59 -7.11
N LEU A 210 -15.30 -10.91 -8.39
CA LEU A 210 -16.17 -11.81 -9.15
C LEU A 210 -16.14 -13.22 -8.56
N MET A 211 -14.95 -13.72 -8.21
CA MET A 211 -14.82 -15.02 -7.53
C MET A 211 -15.55 -15.05 -6.18
N ASN A 212 -15.50 -13.96 -5.41
CA ASN A 212 -16.22 -13.83 -4.14
C ASN A 212 -17.74 -13.96 -4.30
N LYS A 213 -18.29 -13.40 -5.38
CA LYS A 213 -19.74 -13.48 -5.69
C LYS A 213 -20.18 -14.89 -6.09
N ASN A 214 -19.26 -15.69 -6.64
CA ASN A 214 -19.55 -17.02 -7.21
C ASN A 214 -19.24 -18.19 -6.28
N MET A 215 -18.44 -17.99 -5.22
CA MET A 215 -18.35 -18.91 -4.08
C MET A 215 -19.67 -18.90 -3.31
#